data_AF-A0A2P8FI15-F1
#
_entry.id   AF-A0A2P8FI15-F1
#
_cell.length_a   1.000
_cell.length_b   1.000
_cell.length_c   1.000
_cell.angle_alpha   90.00
_cell.angle_beta   90.00
_cell.angle_gamma   90.00
#
_symmetry.space_group_name_H-M   'P 1'
#
loop_
_entity.id
_entity.type
_entity.pdbx_description
1 polymer ?
#
loop_
_entity_poly.entity_id
_entity_poly.type
_entity_poly.pdbx_seq_one_letter_code
_entity_poly.pdbx_strand_id
1 'polypeptide(L)'
;MGYERVMPHPFKIMHIAAHRILQESAIGQRAGLVLSGGIGLTSAELRNMRFVPKFVFLNCCHLGCLEENASPIAANLSQTLIGKGARAVIAAGWVVDDGLRCCLPRSSTTAC
;
A
#
# COMPACT_ATOMS: atom_id res chain seq x y z
N MET A 1 -8.84 14.65 -5.28
CA MET A 1 -8.56 13.21 -5.04
C MET A 1 -7.63 12.73 -6.15
N GLY A 2 -6.40 12.32 -5.84
CA GLY A 2 -5.36 12.04 -6.85
C GLY A 2 -5.37 10.64 -7.47
N TYR A 3 -6.13 9.69 -6.92
CA TYR A 3 -6.04 8.28 -7.34
C TYR A 3 -6.67 7.98 -8.71
N GLU A 4 -7.50 8.86 -9.27
CA GLU A 4 -8.06 8.69 -10.63
C GLU A 4 -6.97 8.67 -11.71
N ARG A 5 -5.84 9.37 -11.46
CA ARG A 5 -4.69 9.32 -12.37
C ARG A 5 -4.00 7.95 -12.37
N VAL A 6 -4.04 7.26 -11.23
CA VAL A 6 -3.46 5.91 -11.05
C VAL A 6 -4.43 4.84 -11.53
N MET A 7 -5.73 5.06 -11.36
CA MET A 7 -6.80 4.11 -11.65
C MET A 7 -7.82 4.72 -12.64
N PRO A 8 -7.40 5.04 -13.88
CA PRO A 8 -8.24 5.83 -14.80
C PRO A 8 -9.40 5.05 -15.40
N HIS A 9 -9.34 3.72 -15.41
CA HIS A 9 -10.32 2.85 -16.04
C HIS A 9 -10.62 1.63 -15.15
N PRO A 10 -11.75 0.94 -15.35
CA PRO A 10 -12.02 -0.33 -14.65
C PRO A 10 -10.98 -1.39 -15.04
N PHE A 11 -10.47 -2.12 -14.06
CA PHE A 11 -9.54 -3.23 -14.27
C PHE A 11 -9.96 -4.47 -13.48
N LYS A 12 -9.65 -5.65 -14.03
CA LYS A 12 -9.93 -6.94 -13.38
C LYS A 12 -8.78 -7.39 -12.50
N ILE A 13 -7.55 -7.08 -12.89
CA ILE A 13 -6.31 -7.46 -12.20
C ILE A 13 -5.53 -6.18 -11.90
N MET A 14 -5.01 -6.07 -10.69
CA MET A 14 -4.21 -4.94 -10.24
C MET A 14 -2.91 -5.45 -9.61
N HIS A 15 -1.77 -4.91 -10.03
CA HIS A 15 -0.48 -5.14 -9.38
C HIS A 15 -0.03 -3.83 -8.74
N ILE A 16 0.21 -3.87 -7.43
CA ILE A 16 0.72 -2.74 -6.67
C ILE A 16 2.15 -3.04 -6.30
N ALA A 17 3.08 -2.22 -6.79
CA ALA A 17 4.48 -2.20 -6.39
C ALA A 17 4.76 -0.82 -5.77
N ALA A 18 4.99 -0.77 -4.45
CA ALA A 18 5.02 0.48 -3.72
C ALA A 18 5.93 0.45 -2.49
N HIS A 19 6.31 1.63 -2.00
CA HIS A 19 7.02 1.77 -0.74
C HIS A 19 6.02 1.87 0.42
N ARG A 20 6.37 1.38 1.61
CA ARG A 20 5.53 1.52 2.80
C ARG A 20 5.59 2.94 3.35
N ILE A 21 4.49 3.41 3.90
CA ILE A 21 4.45 4.61 4.73
C ILE A 21 3.87 4.27 6.10
N LEU A 22 4.55 4.75 7.15
CA LEU A 22 4.03 4.78 8.51
C LEU A 22 3.96 6.24 8.92
N GLN A 23 2.75 6.72 9.18
CA GLN A 23 2.52 8.07 9.65
C GLN A 23 1.90 8.00 11.05
N GLU A 24 2.59 8.55 12.04
CA GLU A 24 2.01 8.75 13.37
C GLU A 24 0.94 9.83 13.31
N SER A 25 -0.19 9.57 13.96
CA SER A 25 -1.27 10.54 14.13
C SER A 25 -1.75 10.53 15.57
N ALA A 26 -2.40 11.60 16.00
CA ALA A 26 -2.96 11.73 17.36
C ALA A 26 -3.99 10.63 17.72
N ILE A 27 -4.52 9.90 16.71
CA ILE A 27 -5.53 8.85 16.85
C ILE A 27 -4.90 7.45 16.60
N GLY A 28 -3.58 7.35 16.51
CA GLY A 28 -2.82 6.12 16.26
C GLY A 28 -2.00 6.13 14.98
N GLN A 29 -1.40 4.98 14.64
CA GLN A 29 -0.56 4.85 13.45
C GLN A 29 -1.41 4.63 12.18
N ARG A 30 -1.22 5.49 11.18
CA ARG A 30 -1.75 5.27 9.83
C ARG A 30 -0.68 4.61 8.98
N ALA A 31 -1.00 3.40 8.52
CA ALA A 31 -0.11 2.62 7.68
C ALA A 31 -0.71 2.42 6.29
N GLY A 32 0.15 2.47 5.27
CA GLY A 32 -0.27 2.33 3.88
C GLY A 32 0.91 2.27 2.92
N LEU A 33 0.63 2.55 1.66
CA LEU A 33 1.61 2.55 0.58
C LEU A 33 1.74 3.95 -0.01
N VAL A 34 2.90 4.29 -0.55
CA VAL A 34 3.08 5.47 -1.41
C VAL A 34 3.38 5.01 -2.82
N LEU A 35 2.60 5.52 -3.76
CA LEU A 35 2.76 5.29 -5.19
C LEU A 35 3.60 6.42 -5.81
N SER A 36 4.09 6.21 -7.03
CA SER A 36 4.76 7.27 -7.80
C SER A 36 3.89 8.52 -7.91
N GLY A 37 4.50 9.69 -7.77
CA GLY A 37 3.82 10.99 -7.72
C GLY A 37 3.21 11.35 -6.36
N GLY A 38 3.71 10.74 -5.27
CA GLY A 38 3.36 11.11 -3.89
C GLY A 38 1.96 10.71 -3.44
N ILE A 39 1.28 9.83 -4.19
CA ILE A 39 -0.10 9.42 -3.91
C ILE A 39 -0.09 8.34 -2.84
N GLY A 40 -0.70 8.64 -1.69
CA GLY A 40 -0.94 7.67 -0.61
C GLY A 40 -2.05 6.68 -0.96
N LEU A 41 -1.83 5.41 -0.62
CA LEU A 41 -2.80 4.34 -0.73
C LEU A 41 -2.89 3.60 0.61
N THR A 42 -3.85 4.03 1.43
CA THR A 42 -4.19 3.41 2.72
C THR A 42 -5.52 2.66 2.61
N SER A 43 -5.93 1.98 3.68
CA SER A 43 -7.27 1.39 3.76
C SER A 43 -8.40 2.41 3.57
N ALA A 44 -8.18 3.69 3.89
CA ALA A 44 -9.17 4.74 3.66
C ALA A 44 -9.34 5.05 2.16
N GLU A 45 -8.24 5.19 1.41
CA GLU A 45 -8.31 5.35 -0.04
C GLU A 45 -8.90 4.11 -0.72
N LEU A 46 -8.51 2.91 -0.31
CA LEU A 46 -9.06 1.66 -0.86
C LEU A 46 -10.57 1.54 -0.66
N ARG A 47 -11.10 2.02 0.48
CA ARG A 47 -12.55 2.04 0.73
C ARG A 47 -13.31 2.97 -0.21
N ASN A 48 -12.63 3.98 -0.75
CA ASN A 48 -13.20 4.99 -1.64
C ASN A 48 -12.98 4.68 -3.13
N MET A 49 -12.44 3.50 -3.47
CA MET A 49 -12.28 3.09 -4.87
C MET A 49 -13.63 2.98 -5.57
N ARG A 50 -13.74 3.60 -6.75
CA ARG A 50 -14.93 3.45 -7.62
C ARG A 50 -15.00 2.08 -8.29
N PHE A 51 -13.85 1.55 -8.69
CA PHE A 51 -13.73 0.24 -9.34
C PHE A 51 -12.89 -0.67 -8.47
N VAL A 52 -13.45 -1.81 -8.07
CA VAL A 52 -12.76 -2.79 -7.24
C VAL A 52 -12.16 -3.88 -8.13
N PRO A 53 -10.83 -4.09 -8.10
CA PRO A 53 -10.20 -5.18 -8.84
C PRO A 53 -10.70 -6.55 -8.36
N LYS A 54 -10.83 -7.51 -9.28
CA LYS A 54 -11.16 -8.90 -8.89
C LYS A 54 -9.95 -9.61 -8.29
N PHE A 55 -8.75 -9.30 -8.77
CA PHE A 55 -7.52 -9.93 -8.34
C PHE A 55 -6.44 -8.89 -8.08
N VAL A 56 -5.74 -8.98 -6.96
CA VAL A 56 -4.68 -8.03 -6.60
C VAL A 56 -3.39 -8.74 -6.24
N PHE A 57 -2.29 -8.31 -6.83
CA PHE A 57 -0.93 -8.62 -6.37
C PHE A 57 -0.40 -7.43 -5.58
N LEU A 58 -0.09 -7.65 -4.31
CA LEU A 58 0.49 -6.66 -3.40
C LEU A 58 1.97 -6.97 -3.21
N ASN A 59 2.81 -6.19 -3.87
CA ASN A 59 4.25 -6.20 -3.74
C ASN A 59 4.69 -4.91 -3.04
N CYS A 60 5.22 -5.00 -1.82
CA CYS A 60 5.81 -3.83 -1.16
C CYS A 60 6.97 -4.24 -0.25
N CYS A 61 7.94 -3.34 -0.11
CA CYS A 61 9.11 -3.58 0.72
C CYS A 61 8.66 -3.55 2.19
N HIS A 62 9.06 -4.57 2.96
CA HIS A 62 8.67 -4.77 4.37
C HIS A 62 7.18 -5.12 4.62
N LEU A 63 6.48 -5.69 3.62
CA LEU A 63 5.08 -6.13 3.74
C LEU A 63 4.82 -7.10 4.91
N GLY A 64 5.83 -7.90 5.28
CA GLY A 64 5.75 -8.93 6.34
C GLY A 64 6.83 -8.85 7.41
N CYS A 65 7.27 -7.66 7.84
CA CYS A 65 8.18 -7.56 8.99
C CYS A 65 7.40 -7.91 10.28
N LEU A 66 7.57 -9.13 10.75
CA LEU A 66 6.99 -9.69 11.98
C LEU A 66 7.71 -9.13 13.22
N GLU A 67 7.70 -7.81 13.41
CA GLU A 67 7.96 -7.23 14.73
C GLU A 67 6.68 -7.38 15.54
N GLU A 68 6.78 -7.93 16.76
CA GLU A 68 5.76 -8.68 17.51
C GLU A 68 4.42 -7.95 17.82
N ASN A 69 4.25 -6.69 17.40
CA ASN A 69 3.02 -5.92 17.61
C ASN A 69 2.59 -5.09 16.38
N ALA A 70 3.18 -5.31 15.21
CA ALA A 70 2.87 -4.55 14.00
C ALA A 70 1.74 -5.20 13.21
N SER A 71 0.63 -4.49 13.06
CA SER A 71 -0.37 -4.80 12.06
C SER A 71 0.33 -4.93 10.69
N PRO A 72 0.34 -6.11 10.05
CA PRO A 72 0.99 -6.24 8.75
C PRO A 72 0.18 -5.38 7.80
N ILE A 73 0.77 -4.33 7.23
CA ILE A 73 0.13 -3.45 6.23
C ILE A 73 -0.53 -4.32 5.14
N ALA A 74 0.12 -5.43 4.79
CA ALA A 74 -0.42 -6.50 3.97
C ALA A 74 -1.79 -6.99 4.40
N ALA A 75 -1.92 -7.39 5.67
CA ALA A 75 -3.15 -7.95 6.21
C ALA A 75 -4.26 -6.90 6.18
N ASN A 76 -3.99 -5.67 6.62
CA ASN A 76 -5.00 -4.60 6.63
C ASN A 76 -5.48 -4.23 5.22
N LEU A 77 -4.55 -4.04 4.27
CA LEU A 77 -4.90 -3.69 2.91
C LEU A 77 -5.60 -4.88 2.21
N SER A 78 -5.14 -6.11 2.43
CA SER A 78 -5.78 -7.33 1.90
C SER A 78 -7.19 -7.49 2.43
N GLN A 79 -7.41 -7.37 3.74
CA GLN A 79 -8.75 -7.41 4.34
C GLN A 79 -9.65 -6.31 3.78
N THR A 80 -9.11 -5.10 3.59
CA THR A 80 -9.86 -3.99 3.00
C THR A 80 -10.28 -4.29 1.55
N LEU A 81 -9.36 -4.85 0.74
CA LEU A 81 -9.62 -5.22 -0.66
C LEU A 81 -10.65 -6.35 -0.76
N ILE A 82 -10.49 -7.42 0.02
CA ILE A 82 -11.44 -8.53 0.07
C ILE A 82 -12.82 -8.04 0.52
N GLY A 83 -12.87 -7.23 1.59
CA GLY A 83 -14.12 -6.62 2.08
C GLY A 83 -14.77 -5.65 1.10
N LYS A 84 -14.04 -5.13 0.12
CA LYS A 84 -14.58 -4.32 -0.98
C LYS A 84 -15.06 -5.14 -2.18
N GLY A 85 -14.73 -6.43 -2.26
CA GLY A 85 -15.18 -7.33 -3.32
C GLY A 85 -14.08 -7.90 -4.21
N ALA A 86 -12.80 -7.71 -3.85
CA ALA A 86 -11.73 -8.49 -4.48
C ALA A 86 -11.96 -9.98 -4.18
N ARG A 87 -11.79 -10.83 -5.20
CA ARG A 87 -11.98 -12.28 -5.08
C ARG A 87 -10.74 -12.97 -4.52
N ALA A 88 -9.57 -12.40 -4.77
CA ALA A 88 -8.32 -12.85 -4.19
C ALA A 88 -7.28 -11.73 -4.15
N VAL A 89 -6.40 -11.82 -3.16
CA VAL A 89 -5.24 -10.97 -2.97
C VAL A 89 -4.03 -11.86 -2.74
N ILE A 90 -2.97 -11.66 -3.50
CA ILE A 90 -1.66 -12.26 -3.27
C ILE A 90 -0.80 -11.18 -2.64
N ALA A 91 -0.26 -11.46 -1.45
CA ALA A 91 0.63 -10.56 -0.73
C ALA A 91 1.86 -11.34 -0.25
N ALA A 92 3.04 -10.72 -0.33
CA ALA A 92 4.24 -11.31 0.25
C ALA A 92 4.15 -11.31 1.79
N GLY A 93 4.40 -12.47 2.40
CA GLY A 93 4.46 -12.64 3.85
C GLY A 93 5.81 -12.28 4.47
N TRP A 94 6.74 -11.78 3.67
CA TRP A 94 8.12 -11.48 4.05
C TRP A 94 8.55 -10.12 3.49
N VAL A 95 9.70 -9.64 3.93
CA VAL A 95 10.33 -8.44 3.37
C VAL A 95 10.81 -8.77 1.95
N VAL A 96 10.28 -8.08 0.96
CA VAL A 96 10.82 -8.09 -0.41
C VAL A 96 11.86 -6.98 -0.51
N ASP A 97 13.09 -7.32 -0.90
CA ASP A 97 14.15 -6.37 -1.23
C ASP A 97 13.97 -5.94 -2.69
N ASP A 98 13.69 -4.66 -2.92
CA ASP A 98 13.55 -4.07 -4.26
C ASP A 98 14.86 -3.49 -4.80
N GLY A 99 15.98 -3.72 -4.12
CA GLY A 99 17.29 -3.17 -4.48
C GLY A 99 17.45 -1.68 -4.15
N LEU A 100 16.42 -1.01 -3.62
CA LEU A 100 16.50 0.36 -3.09
C LEU A 100 16.98 0.33 -1.64
N ARG A 101 18.26 -0.01 -1.48
CA ARG A 101 18.92 -0.06 -0.18
C ARG A 101 19.29 1.35 0.31
N CYS A 102 18.71 1.77 1.43
CA CYS A 102 19.29 2.69 2.44
C CYS A 102 19.90 4.05 1.99
N CYS A 103 19.47 4.66 0.89
CA CYS A 103 19.93 6.01 0.50
C CYS A 103 18.80 7.05 0.57
N LEU A 104 18.19 7.24 1.74
CA LEU A 104 17.63 8.52 2.12
C LEU A 104 18.14 8.88 3.53
N PRO A 105 19.13 9.78 3.66
CA PRO A 105 19.42 10.38 4.95
C PRO A 105 18.19 11.18 5.41
N ARG A 106 17.96 11.18 6.74
CA ARG A 106 16.79 11.68 7.48
C ARG A 106 16.42 13.17 7.27
N SER A 107 17.00 13.88 6.30
CA SER A 107 16.97 15.34 6.22
C SER A 107 16.82 15.92 4.81
N SER A 108 15.92 15.41 3.98
CA SER A 108 15.52 16.17 2.80
C SER A 108 14.05 15.99 2.46
N THR A 109 13.25 16.94 2.93
CA THR A 109 12.08 17.44 2.20
C THR A 109 12.55 17.79 0.78
N THR A 110 12.26 16.96 -0.22
CA THR A 110 12.02 17.35 -1.63
C THR A 110 11.67 16.12 -2.47
N ALA A 111 10.47 16.18 -3.04
CA ALA A 111 10.00 15.59 -4.29
C ALA A 111 10.11 14.06 -4.51
N CYS A 112 8.97 13.40 -4.33
CA CYS A 112 8.35 12.64 -5.43
C CYS A 112 7.07 13.37 -5.87
#